data_AF-A0A833E825-F1
#
_entry.id   AF-A0A833E825-F1
#
_cell.length_a   1.000
_cell.length_b   1.000
_cell.length_c   1.000
_cell.angle_alpha   90.00
_cell.angle_beta   90.00
_cell.angle_gamma   90.00
#
_symmetry.space_group_name_H-M   'P 1'
#
loop_
_entity.id
_entity.type
_entity.pdbx_description
1 polymer ?
#
loop_
_entity_poly.entity_id
_entity_poly.type
_entity_poly.pdbx_seq_one_letter_code
_entity_poly.pdbx_strand_id
1 'polypeptide(L)' 'MIIPVRCFTCGALIGDKWETFISRVEDGEDPKDVLDDLGVTRYCCRRMLLSHIEAIDDIIKYRGIEYGGEGKKS' A
#
# COMPACT_ATOMS: atom_id res chain seq x y z
N MET A 1 1.07 7.69 -5.38
CA MET A 1 0.30 8.55 -4.45
C MET A 1 -0.11 7.66 -3.28
N ILE A 2 -0.23 8.18 -2.06
CA ILE A 2 -0.54 7.37 -0.87
C ILE A 2 -1.85 6.58 -1.07
N ILE A 3 -1.94 5.38 -0.49
CA ILE A 3 -3.14 4.54 -0.58
C ILE A 3 -4.37 5.27 -0.02
N PRO A 4 -5.57 5.12 -0.62
CA PRO A 4 -6.77 5.69 -0.04
C PRO A 4 -7.06 5.10 1.35
N VAL A 5 -7.35 5.97 2.32
CA VAL A 5 -7.73 5.58 3.70
C VAL A 5 -8.93 4.64 3.70
N ARG A 6 -9.91 4.88 2.82
CA ARG A 6 -11.13 4.07 2.66
C ARG A 6 -11.35 3.69 1.20
N CYS A 7 -11.96 2.54 0.98
CA CYS A 7 -12.35 2.12 -0.36
C CYS A 7 -13.40 3.07 -0.98
N PHE A 8 -13.19 3.45 -2.24
CA PHE A 8 -14.08 4.35 -2.97
C PHE A 8 -15.50 3.82 -3.22
N THR A 9 -15.73 2.51 -3.07
CA THR A 9 -17.04 1.89 -3.31
C THR A 9 -17.72 1.50 -2.01
N CYS A 10 -17.04 0.72 -1.16
CA CYS A 10 -17.62 0.15 0.05
C CYS A 10 -17.48 1.06 1.27
N GLY A 11 -16.59 2.07 1.22
CA GLY A 11 -16.26 2.92 2.36
C GLY A 11 -15.52 2.23 3.51
N ALA A 12 -15.19 0.94 3.37
CA ALA A 12 -14.43 0.19 4.37
C ALA A 12 -13.01 0.76 4.52
N LEU A 13 -12.46 0.66 5.74
CA LEU A 13 -11.08 1.03 6.04
C LEU A 13 -10.11 0.09 5.31
N ILE A 14 -9.16 0.67 4.59
CA ILE A 14 -8.16 -0.05 3.78
C ILE A 14 -6.74 0.45 4.03
N GLY A 15 -6.57 1.74 4.37
CA GLY A 15 -5.24 2.32 4.56
C GLY A 15 -4.42 1.68 5.68
N ASP A 16 -5.07 1.06 6.66
CA ASP A 16 -4.43 0.33 7.76
C ASP A 16 -3.81 -1.01 7.34
N LYS A 17 -4.19 -1.55 6.18
CA LYS A 17 -3.81 -2.91 5.73
C LYS A 17 -2.70 -2.91 4.69
N TRP A 18 -2.34 -1.76 4.14
CA TRP A 18 -1.41 -1.65 3.02
C TRP A 18 -0.01 -2.16 3.35
N GLU A 19 0.58 -1.67 4.44
CA GLU A 19 1.95 -2.02 4.84
C GLU A 19 2.10 -3.54 5.09
N THR A 20 1.11 -4.16 5.73
CA THR A 20 1.11 -5.62 5.94
C THR A 20 0.90 -6.39 4.64
N PHE A 21 0.07 -5.88 3.73
CA PHE A 21 -0.16 -6.50 2.43
C PHE A 21 1.11 -6.48 1.57
N ILE A 22 1.77 -5.33 1.44
CA ILE A 22 2.96 -5.20 0.60
C ILE A 22 4.13 -6.01 1.15
N SER A 23 4.39 -5.96 2.46
CA SER A 23 5.48 -6.74 3.09
C SER A 23 5.34 -8.23 2.81
N ARG A 24 4.14 -8.80 2.96
CA ARG A 24 3.91 -10.23 2.72
C ARG A 24 4.01 -10.62 1.25
N VAL A 25 3.54 -9.75 0.36
CA VAL A 25 3.66 -9.97 -1.10
C VAL A 25 5.13 -9.87 -1.53
N GLU A 26 5.91 -8.97 -0.94
CA GLU A 26 7.37 -8.88 -1.15
C GLU A 26 8.13 -10.09 -0.58
N ASP A 27 7.66 -10.66 0.53
CA ASP A 27 8.15 -11.92 1.10
C ASP A 27 7.83 -13.14 0.22
N GLY A 28 6.99 -12.98 -0.82
CA GLY A 28 6.67 -14.00 -1.81
C GLY A 28 5.37 -14.77 -1.54
N GLU A 29 4.53 -14.33 -0.60
CA GLU A 29 3.20 -14.89 -0.40
C GLU A 29 2.25 -14.53 -1.56
N ASP A 30 1.29 -15.41 -1.87
CA ASP A 30 0.32 -15.13 -2.92
C ASP A 30 -0.62 -13.97 -2.50
N PRO A 31 -0.79 -12.92 -3.32
CA PRO A 31 -1.61 -11.77 -2.97
C PRO A 31 -3.05 -12.12 -2.59
N LYS A 32 -3.61 -13.21 -3.13
CA LYS A 32 -4.97 -13.65 -2.83
C LYS A 32 -5.07 -14.16 -1.39
N ASP A 33 -4.12 -15.01 -0.99
CA ASP A 33 -4.10 -15.62 0.35
C ASP A 33 -3.84 -14.54 1.41
N VAL A 34 -2.95 -13.59 1.13
CA VAL A 34 -2.71 -12.42 2.00
C VAL A 34 -3.99 -11.58 2.18
N LEU A 35 -4.74 -11.34 1.10
CA LEU A 35 -6.00 -10.59 1.17
C LEU A 35 -7.10 -11.33 1.95
N ASP A 36 -7.11 -12.66 1.86
CA ASP A 36 -8.03 -13.53 2.61
C ASP A 36 -7.70 -13.49 4.11
N ASP A 37 -6.42 -13.59 4.46
CA ASP A 37 -5.92 -13.48 5.84
C ASP A 37 -6.19 -12.11 6.47
N LEU A 38 -6.06 -11.02 5.70
CA LEU A 38 -6.37 -9.66 6.13
C LEU A 38 -7.88 -9.39 6.24
N GLY A 39 -8.73 -10.38 5.96
CA GLY A 39 -10.19 -10.28 6.04
C GLY A 39 -10.80 -9.37 4.97
N VAL A 40 -10.10 -9.11 3.87
CA VAL A 40 -10.59 -8.26 2.77
C VAL A 40 -11.40 -9.12 1.80
N THR A 41 -12.65 -9.42 2.13
CA THR A 41 -13.49 -10.34 1.33
C THR A 41 -14.05 -9.70 0.06
N ARG A 42 -14.47 -8.43 0.12
CA ARG A 42 -15.17 -7.77 -0.98
C ARG A 42 -14.23 -7.36 -2.11
N TYR A 43 -14.56 -7.73 -3.35
CA TYR A 43 -13.77 -7.40 -4.55
C TYR A 43 -13.49 -5.90 -4.71
N CYS A 44 -14.45 -5.04 -4.35
CA CYS A 44 -14.33 -3.60 -4.49
C CYS A 44 -13.28 -3.00 -3.53
N CYS A 45 -13.06 -3.63 -2.38
CA CYS A 45 -12.05 -3.23 -1.43
C CYS A 45 -10.69 -3.92 -1.78
N ARG A 46 -10.68 -5.15 -2.32
CA ARG A 46 -9.46 -5.83 -2.84
C ARG A 46 -8.77 -5.08 -3.98
N ARG A 47 -9.53 -4.56 -4.95
CA ARG A 47 -8.96 -3.80 -6.07
C ARG A 47 -8.18 -2.56 -5.63
N MET A 48 -8.49 -2.02 -4.45
CA MET A 48 -7.79 -0.86 -3.92
C MET A 48 -6.37 -1.22 -3.49
N LEU A 49 -6.13 -2.45 -3.01
CA LEU A 49 -4.79 -2.93 -2.64
C LEU A 49 -4.06 -3.45 -3.89
N LEU A 50 -4.73 -4.26 -4.73
CA LEU A 50 -4.09 -4.89 -5.89
C LEU A 50 -3.61 -3.90 -6.97
N SER A 51 -4.29 -2.77 -7.14
CA SER A 51 -3.99 -1.79 -8.20
C SER A 51 -3.32 -0.52 -7.68
N HIS A 52 -2.94 -0.50 -6.39
CA HIS A 52 -2.28 0.66 -5.82
C HIS A 52 -0.80 0.70 -6.19
N ILE A 53 -0.31 1.91 -6.46
CA ILE A 53 1.09 2.18 -6.79
C ILE A 53 1.54 3.38 -5.95
N GLU A 54 2.59 3.18 -5.15
CA GLU A 54 3.21 4.21 -4.31
C GLU A 54 4.09 5.17 -5.11
N ALA A 55 3.48 5.93 -6.01
CA ALA A 55 4.19 7.01 -6.72
C ALA A 55 4.60 8.21 -5.83
N ILE A 56 4.40 8.15 -4.50
CA ILE A 56 4.74 9.26 -3.61
C ILE A 56 6.26 9.38 -3.44
N ASP A 57 6.95 8.26 -3.34
CA ASP A 57 8.40 8.21 -3.15
C ASP A 57 9.15 8.81 -4.34
N ASP A 58 8.61 8.62 -5.54
CA ASP A 58 9.18 9.20 -6.76
C ASP A 58 8.91 10.71 -6.86
N ILE A 59 7.74 11.18 -6.42
CA ILE A 59 7.38 12.60 -6.47
C ILE A 59 8.17 13.40 -5.43
N ILE A 60 8.43 12.84 -4.25
CA ILE A 60 9.20 13.49 -3.18
C ILE A 60 10.61 13.87 -3.67
N LYS A 61 11.24 13.04 -4.51
CA LYS A 61 12.57 13.31 -5.08
C LYS A 61 12.66 14.64 -5.85
N TYR A 62 11.53 15.17 -6.35
CA TYR A 62 11.49 16.41 -7.12
C TYR A 62 11.08 17.65 -6.31
N ARG A 63 10.39 17.48 -5.18
CA ARG A 63 10.05 18.56 -4.26
C ARG A 63 11.14 18.59 -3.21
N GLY A 64 12.15 19.46 -3.36
CA GLY A 64 13.38 19.53 -2.55
C GLY A 64 13.20 19.71 -1.05
N ILE A 65 12.53 18.76 -0.39
CA ILE A 65 12.36 18.64 1.05
C ILE A 65 12.59 17.19 1.38
N GLU A 66 13.82 16.90 1.79
CA GLU A 66 14.21 15.65 2.43
C GLU A 66 13.43 15.51 3.73
N TYR A 67 12.36 14.72 3.74
CA TYR A 67 11.73 14.27 4.98
C TYR A 67 12.09 12.80 5.20
N GLY A 68 12.99 12.57 6.14
CA GLY A 68 13.33 11.24 6.65
C GLY A 68 14.66 10.73 6.11
N GLY A 69 15.73 10.99 6.87
CA GLY A 69 17.01 10.37 6.60
C GLY A 69 16.95 8.86 6.81
N GLU A 70 17.06 8.11 5.73
CA GLU A 70 17.88 6.91 5.75
C GLU A 70 19.18 7.24 5.04
N GLY A 71 20.24 7.35 5.84
CA GLY A 71 21.57 7.58 5.36
C GLY A 71 22.02 6.45 4.44
N LYS A 72 21.98 6.69 3.13
CA LYS A 72 22.99 6.12 2.23
C LYS A 72 24.24 6.97 2.30
N LYS A 73 25.06 6.70 3.32
CA LYS A 73 26.51 6.78 3.19
C LYS A 73 27.04 5.36 3.00
N SER A 74 27.35 5.01 1.76
CA SER A 74 28.45 4.11 1.38
C SER A 74 28.82 4.40 -0.06
#